data_AF-A0A2E9T7A8-F1
#
_entry.id   AF-A0A2E9T7A8-F1
#
_cell.length_a   1.000
_cell.length_b   1.000
_cell.length_c   1.000
_cell.angle_alpha   90.00
_cell.angle_beta   90.00
_cell.angle_gamma   90.00
#
_symmetry.space_group_name_H-M   'P 1'
#
loop_
_entity.id
_entity.type
_entity.pdbx_description
1 polymer ?
#
loop_
_entity_poly.entity_id
_entity_poly.type
_entity_poly.pdbx_seq_one_letter_code
_entity_poly.pdbx_strand_id
1 'polypeptide(L)'
;MGFYVLDLKLSLVYIYIQLIMIIKSCIFDLGGTIVDRYSFTPLICLHRAFKGKKINVPIELIRKDMGLSKEEHIDNLLKDKEIQRQWIHKYRVRPSSDDTQNLFRDFKIMQERETKLNMEVLPHTAKCIQNLRKHNISIGTTTGFDKEQMERIKYLLESQNMFLDSYVSSTCLNKPGRPEPFMIHENMKRLKLDDPRRIIKIDDTISGIQEGLNAGCWTVAVCRWSSNMNMNSFKEMDKLDNFNSDNDYSYNYYQLRNKINKCRQIMASSGAHYVINTLYELNNVIDDINDMRTPIPKNLN
;
A
#
# COMPACT_ATOMS: atom_id res chain seq x y z
N MET A 1 -4.49 13.56 52.79
CA MET A 1 -3.60 12.45 52.37
C MET A 1 -4.21 11.50 51.34
N GLY A 2 -5.52 11.19 51.38
CA GLY A 2 -6.15 10.26 50.41
C GLY A 2 -6.24 10.75 48.95
N PHE A 3 -6.41 12.06 48.71
CA PHE A 3 -6.49 12.62 47.34
C PHE A 3 -5.16 12.52 46.57
N TYR A 4 -4.04 12.86 47.20
CA TYR A 4 -2.70 12.77 46.57
C TYR A 4 -2.32 11.33 46.19
N VAL A 5 -2.75 10.33 46.97
CA VAL A 5 -2.45 8.92 46.69
C VAL A 5 -3.29 8.37 45.53
N LEU A 6 -4.52 8.86 45.34
CA LEU A 6 -5.34 8.52 44.17
C LEU A 6 -4.74 9.11 42.88
N ASP A 7 -4.30 10.38 42.92
CA ASP A 7 -3.64 11.04 41.78
C ASP A 7 -2.32 10.37 41.38
N LEU A 8 -1.53 9.93 42.36
CA LEU A 8 -0.30 9.17 42.12
C LEU A 8 -0.57 7.79 41.49
N LYS A 9 -1.64 7.10 41.92
CA LYS A 9 -2.04 5.82 41.32
C LYS A 9 -2.58 6.00 39.90
N LEU A 10 -3.40 7.02 39.67
CA LEU A 10 -3.93 7.36 38.34
C LEU A 10 -2.80 7.77 37.38
N SER A 11 -1.83 8.56 37.83
CA SER A 11 -0.67 8.95 37.02
C SER A 11 0.27 7.79 36.74
N LEU A 12 0.50 6.87 37.69
CA LEU A 12 1.26 5.64 37.44
C LEU A 12 0.56 4.70 36.46
N VAL A 13 -0.76 4.53 36.56
CA VAL A 13 -1.55 3.76 35.60
C VAL A 13 -1.51 4.40 34.22
N TYR A 14 -1.62 5.73 34.14
CA TYR A 14 -1.51 6.47 32.89
C TYR A 14 -0.12 6.30 32.23
N ILE A 15 0.96 6.49 33.01
CA ILE A 15 2.34 6.29 32.54
C ILE A 15 2.56 4.83 32.11
N TYR A 16 2.02 3.87 32.86
CA TYR A 16 2.11 2.44 32.54
C TYR A 16 1.37 2.10 31.23
N ILE A 17 0.15 2.61 31.05
CA ILE A 17 -0.61 2.48 29.80
C ILE A 17 0.16 3.15 28.65
N GLN A 18 0.71 4.35 28.85
CA GLN A 18 1.49 5.06 27.85
C GLN A 18 2.74 4.27 27.46
N LEU A 19 3.48 3.70 28.41
CA LEU A 19 4.65 2.86 28.16
C LEU A 19 4.33 1.58 27.38
N ILE A 20 3.14 1.00 27.61
CA ILE A 20 2.64 -0.16 26.85
C ILE A 20 2.20 0.25 25.43
N MET A 21 1.66 1.46 25.27
CA MET A 21 1.09 1.97 24.02
C MET A 21 2.09 2.56 23.02
N ILE A 22 3.36 2.78 23.42
CA ILE A 22 4.38 3.32 22.50
C ILE A 22 4.52 2.42 21.27
N ILE A 23 4.41 3.04 20.09
CA ILE A 23 4.62 2.41 18.79
C ILE A 23 6.02 1.83 18.70
N LYS A 24 6.10 0.56 18.30
CA LYS A 24 7.34 -0.20 18.12
C LYS A 24 7.62 -0.55 16.68
N SER A 25 6.61 -0.58 15.81
CA SER A 25 6.83 -0.88 14.41
C SER A 25 5.91 -0.12 13.46
N CYS A 26 6.44 0.17 12.28
CA CYS A 26 5.66 0.57 11.12
C CYS A 26 5.77 -0.50 10.04
N ILE A 27 4.65 -0.99 9.54
CA ILE A 27 4.56 -1.96 8.45
C ILE A 27 4.02 -1.24 7.22
N PHE A 28 4.84 -1.12 6.20
CA PHE A 28 4.50 -0.41 4.97
C PHE A 28 3.99 -1.38 3.90
N ASP A 29 3.01 -0.96 3.11
CA ASP A 29 2.91 -1.47 1.75
C ASP A 29 4.06 -0.95 0.86
N LEU A 30 4.27 -1.58 -0.29
CA LEU A 30 5.24 -1.17 -1.29
C LEU A 30 4.67 -0.17 -2.31
N GLY A 31 3.88 -0.66 -3.28
CA GLY A 31 3.53 0.07 -4.50
C GLY A 31 2.38 1.06 -4.28
N GLY A 32 2.67 2.35 -4.43
CA GLY A 32 1.76 3.44 -4.08
C GLY A 32 1.98 3.99 -2.66
N THR A 33 2.84 3.34 -1.86
CA THR A 33 3.13 3.70 -0.47
C THR A 33 4.58 4.15 -0.28
N ILE A 34 5.58 3.32 -0.61
CA ILE A 34 7.01 3.69 -0.55
C ILE A 34 7.73 3.62 -1.91
N VAL A 35 7.19 2.90 -2.89
CA VAL A 35 7.69 2.79 -4.28
C VAL A 35 6.53 2.84 -5.27
N ASP A 36 6.82 2.84 -6.57
CA ASP A 36 5.84 2.74 -7.68
C ASP A 36 4.71 3.79 -7.58
N ARG A 37 4.98 4.99 -8.09
CA ARG A 37 4.00 6.08 -8.04
C ARG A 37 2.68 5.65 -8.67
N TYR A 38 1.60 5.82 -7.90
CA TYR A 38 0.24 5.44 -8.29
C TYR A 38 0.00 3.93 -8.43
N SER A 39 0.91 3.10 -7.92
CA SER A 39 0.89 1.64 -8.09
C SER A 39 0.68 1.28 -9.58
N PHE A 40 1.39 1.99 -10.45
CA PHE A 40 1.06 2.02 -11.88
C PHE A 40 1.67 0.83 -12.63
N THR A 41 2.77 0.26 -12.13
CA THR A 41 3.45 -0.88 -12.76
C THR A 41 2.52 -2.09 -12.96
N PRO A 42 1.78 -2.60 -11.96
CA PRO A 42 0.83 -3.70 -12.16
C PRO A 42 -0.22 -3.41 -13.24
N LEU A 43 -0.77 -2.19 -13.23
CA LEU A 43 -1.85 -1.77 -14.12
C LEU A 43 -1.37 -1.75 -15.57
N ILE A 44 -0.23 -1.12 -15.85
CA ILE A 44 0.27 -1.04 -17.22
C ILE A 44 0.77 -2.39 -17.74
N CYS A 45 1.32 -3.25 -16.87
CA CYS A 45 1.78 -4.58 -17.26
C CYS A 45 0.60 -5.49 -17.64
N LEU A 46 -0.51 -5.44 -16.89
CA LEU A 46 -1.73 -6.16 -17.27
C LEU A 46 -2.27 -5.64 -18.61
N HIS A 47 -2.40 -4.32 -18.76
CA HIS A 47 -2.87 -3.73 -20.01
C HIS A 47 -2.01 -4.16 -21.21
N ARG A 48 -0.67 -4.16 -21.04
CA ARG A 48 0.27 -4.58 -22.10
C ARG A 48 0.24 -6.08 -22.36
N ALA A 49 0.04 -6.94 -21.36
CA ALA A 49 -0.08 -8.38 -21.54
C ALA A 49 -1.27 -8.72 -22.45
N PHE A 50 -2.45 -8.15 -22.17
CA PHE A 50 -3.63 -8.29 -23.02
C PHE A 50 -3.43 -7.67 -24.41
N LYS A 51 -2.82 -6.48 -24.47
CA LYS A 51 -2.51 -5.83 -25.76
C LYS A 51 -1.56 -6.68 -26.62
N GLY A 52 -0.63 -7.42 -26.01
CA GLY A 52 0.22 -8.40 -26.69
C GLY A 52 -0.57 -9.54 -27.34
N LYS A 53 -1.72 -9.92 -26.76
CA LYS A 53 -2.71 -10.82 -27.38
C LYS A 53 -3.66 -10.13 -28.36
N LYS A 54 -3.42 -8.86 -28.67
CA LYS A 54 -4.30 -8.00 -29.50
C LYS A 54 -5.71 -7.87 -28.91
N ILE A 55 -5.81 -7.89 -27.58
CA ILE A 55 -7.04 -7.67 -26.81
C ILE A 55 -6.89 -6.33 -26.09
N ASN A 56 -7.85 -5.43 -26.29
CA ASN A 56 -7.86 -4.12 -25.65
C ASN A 56 -8.72 -4.15 -24.39
N VAL A 57 -8.07 -3.99 -23.23
CA VAL A 57 -8.75 -3.92 -21.94
C VAL A 57 -8.74 -2.46 -21.45
N PRO A 58 -9.91 -1.85 -21.19
CA PRO A 58 -9.99 -0.53 -20.57
C PRO A 58 -9.27 -0.51 -19.22
N ILE A 59 -8.55 0.58 -18.93
CA ILE A 59 -7.78 0.70 -17.69
C ILE A 59 -8.71 0.69 -16.47
N GLU A 60 -9.90 1.27 -16.60
CA GLU A 60 -10.92 1.28 -15.56
C GLU A 60 -11.37 -0.15 -15.21
N LEU A 61 -11.42 -1.05 -16.20
CA LEU A 61 -11.77 -2.45 -15.98
C LEU A 61 -10.64 -3.17 -15.23
N ILE A 62 -9.39 -2.93 -15.61
CA ILE A 62 -8.20 -3.43 -14.88
C ILE A 62 -8.19 -2.90 -13.44
N ARG A 63 -8.61 -1.66 -13.21
CA ARG A 63 -8.54 -1.07 -11.86
C ARG A 63 -9.53 -1.70 -10.87
N LYS A 64 -10.66 -2.24 -11.34
CA LYS A 64 -11.72 -2.81 -10.47
C LYS A 64 -11.20 -3.92 -9.57
N ASP A 65 -10.28 -4.73 -10.07
CA ASP A 65 -9.78 -5.93 -9.40
C ASP A 65 -8.37 -5.71 -8.81
N MET A 66 -7.95 -4.45 -8.62
CA MET A 66 -6.68 -4.14 -7.96
C MET A 66 -6.74 -4.55 -6.49
N GLY A 67 -5.76 -5.36 -6.06
CA GLY A 67 -5.71 -5.98 -4.74
C GLY A 67 -5.87 -7.51 -4.78
N LEU A 68 -6.55 -8.06 -5.80
CA LEU A 68 -6.64 -9.51 -6.00
C LEU A 68 -5.28 -10.11 -6.39
N SER A 69 -5.18 -11.44 -6.24
CA SER A 69 -4.08 -12.19 -6.84
C SER A 69 -4.08 -11.97 -8.36
N LYS A 70 -2.89 -11.95 -8.98
CA LYS A 70 -2.77 -11.60 -10.40
C LYS A 70 -3.39 -12.63 -11.33
N GLU A 71 -3.40 -13.90 -10.93
CA GLU A 71 -4.09 -14.96 -11.67
C GLU A 71 -5.61 -14.75 -11.63
N GLU A 72 -6.19 -14.53 -10.43
CA GLU A 72 -7.62 -14.27 -10.26
C GLU A 72 -8.07 -13.00 -11.00
N HIS A 73 -7.24 -11.95 -10.96
CA HIS A 73 -7.48 -10.72 -11.70
C HIS A 73 -7.56 -10.99 -13.22
N ILE A 74 -6.60 -11.73 -13.77
CA ILE A 74 -6.60 -12.09 -15.21
C ILE A 74 -7.82 -12.93 -15.55
N ASP A 75 -8.18 -13.91 -14.70
CA ASP A 75 -9.38 -14.72 -14.87
C ASP A 75 -10.65 -13.87 -14.90
N ASN A 76 -10.78 -12.89 -14.01
CA ASN A 76 -11.93 -11.99 -13.97
C ASN A 76 -12.00 -11.12 -15.23
N LEU A 77 -10.86 -10.60 -15.70
CA LEU A 77 -10.79 -9.87 -16.96
C LEU A 77 -11.20 -10.75 -18.16
N LEU A 78 -10.80 -12.02 -18.19
CA LEU A 78 -11.21 -12.97 -19.24
C LEU A 78 -12.68 -13.38 -19.15
N LYS A 79 -13.33 -13.20 -17.99
CA LYS A 79 -14.77 -13.40 -17.80
C LYS A 79 -15.61 -12.20 -18.23
N ASP A 80 -15.00 -11.03 -18.43
CA ASP A 80 -15.71 -9.85 -18.92
C ASP A 80 -16.29 -10.07 -20.33
N LYS A 81 -17.53 -9.64 -20.53
CA LYS A 81 -18.28 -9.90 -21.77
C LYS A 81 -17.62 -9.29 -23.00
N GLU A 82 -17.04 -8.11 -22.87
CA GLU A 82 -16.39 -7.42 -23.99
C GLU A 82 -15.03 -8.06 -24.29
N ILE A 83 -14.29 -8.45 -23.26
CA ILE A 83 -13.02 -9.16 -23.42
C ILE A 83 -13.24 -10.53 -24.07
N GLN A 84 -14.28 -11.29 -23.68
CA GLN A 84 -14.65 -12.53 -24.34
C GLN A 84 -15.00 -12.33 -25.82
N ARG A 85 -15.73 -11.27 -26.15
CA ARG A 85 -16.07 -10.94 -27.55
C ARG A 85 -14.84 -10.67 -28.39
N GLN A 86 -13.92 -9.84 -27.88
CA GLN A 86 -12.64 -9.58 -28.55
C GLN A 86 -11.83 -10.88 -28.72
N TRP A 87 -11.82 -11.74 -27.70
CA TRP A 87 -11.10 -13.02 -27.74
C TRP A 87 -11.68 -13.96 -28.80
N ILE A 88 -12.99 -14.18 -28.83
CA ILE A 88 -13.66 -15.03 -29.84
C ILE A 88 -13.47 -14.45 -31.23
N HIS A 89 -13.56 -13.14 -31.40
CA HIS A 89 -13.30 -12.51 -32.69
C HIS A 89 -11.86 -12.77 -33.17
N LYS A 90 -10.89 -12.68 -32.26
CA LYS A 90 -9.47 -12.79 -32.56
C LYS A 90 -8.99 -14.23 -32.77
N TYR A 91 -9.43 -15.15 -31.92
CA TYR A 91 -8.93 -16.52 -31.79
C TYR A 91 -9.95 -17.59 -32.16
N ARG A 92 -11.21 -17.21 -32.45
CA ARG A 92 -12.33 -18.13 -32.82
C ARG A 92 -12.73 -19.13 -31.73
N VAL A 93 -12.21 -18.97 -30.52
CA VAL A 93 -12.52 -19.80 -29.34
C VAL A 93 -12.72 -18.90 -28.12
N ARG A 94 -13.27 -19.44 -27.03
CA ARG A 94 -13.27 -18.76 -25.72
C ARG A 94 -11.92 -18.91 -25.03
N PRO A 95 -11.53 -17.97 -24.14
CA PRO A 95 -10.33 -18.14 -23.32
C PRO A 95 -10.41 -19.42 -22.48
N SER A 96 -9.30 -20.14 -22.39
CA SER A 96 -9.13 -21.29 -21.50
C SER A 96 -8.30 -20.93 -20.26
N SER A 97 -8.17 -21.88 -19.32
CA SER A 97 -7.24 -21.74 -18.20
C SER A 97 -5.77 -21.58 -18.65
N ASP A 98 -5.40 -22.17 -19.79
CA ASP A 98 -4.05 -22.04 -20.34
C ASP A 98 -3.80 -20.61 -20.82
N ASP A 99 -4.82 -19.94 -21.33
CA ASP A 99 -4.74 -18.53 -21.72
C ASP A 99 -4.49 -17.62 -20.51
N THR A 100 -5.13 -17.90 -19.37
CA THR A 100 -4.86 -17.22 -18.09
C THR A 100 -3.39 -17.38 -17.71
N GLN A 101 -2.87 -18.62 -17.70
CA GLN A 101 -1.48 -18.88 -17.34
C GLN A 101 -0.49 -18.21 -18.30
N ASN A 102 -0.80 -18.19 -19.60
CA ASN A 102 0.03 -17.53 -20.60
C ASN A 102 0.03 -16.01 -20.42
N LEU A 103 -1.13 -15.39 -20.17
CA LEU A 103 -1.22 -13.96 -19.83
C LEU A 103 -0.50 -13.64 -18.53
N PHE A 104 -0.58 -14.51 -17.53
CA PHE A 104 0.13 -14.33 -16.27
C PHE A 104 1.64 -14.39 -16.46
N ARG A 105 2.15 -15.30 -17.29
CA ARG A 105 3.57 -15.35 -17.68
C ARG A 105 4.00 -14.08 -18.40
N ASP A 106 3.22 -13.63 -19.38
CA ASP A 106 3.49 -12.40 -20.14
C ASP A 106 3.50 -11.18 -19.20
N PHE A 107 2.54 -11.10 -18.28
CA PHE A 107 2.48 -10.09 -17.22
C PHE A 107 3.74 -10.09 -16.36
N LYS A 108 4.20 -11.24 -15.86
CA LYS A 108 5.40 -11.33 -15.02
C LYS A 108 6.66 -10.84 -15.74
N ILE A 109 6.82 -11.21 -17.01
CA ILE A 109 7.96 -10.75 -17.83
C ILE A 109 7.92 -9.23 -17.99
N MET A 110 6.74 -8.66 -18.27
CA MET A 110 6.58 -7.21 -18.39
C MET A 110 6.81 -6.50 -17.05
N GLN A 111 6.28 -7.04 -15.96
CA GLN A 111 6.44 -6.49 -14.62
C GLN A 111 7.90 -6.48 -14.21
N GLU A 112 8.65 -7.56 -14.45
CA GLU A 112 10.10 -7.57 -14.20
C GLU A 112 10.83 -6.46 -14.95
N ARG A 113 10.52 -6.26 -16.24
CA ARG A 113 11.15 -5.22 -17.05
C ARG A 113 10.81 -3.82 -16.55
N GLU A 114 9.54 -3.57 -16.26
CA GLU A 114 9.09 -2.28 -15.73
C GLU A 114 9.69 -1.99 -14.36
N THR A 115 9.75 -2.98 -13.46
CA THR A 115 10.40 -2.83 -12.15
C THR A 115 11.88 -2.47 -12.28
N LYS A 116 12.59 -3.01 -13.28
CA LYS A 116 14.01 -2.67 -13.49
C LYS A 116 14.22 -1.27 -14.07
N LEU A 117 13.31 -0.80 -14.91
CA LEU A 117 13.50 0.43 -15.69
C LEU A 117 12.87 1.66 -15.04
N ASN A 118 11.72 1.49 -14.40
CA ASN A 118 10.84 2.60 -14.02
C ASN A 118 10.43 2.56 -12.54
N MET A 119 10.92 1.61 -11.74
CA MET A 119 10.63 1.56 -10.31
C MET A 119 11.40 2.65 -9.57
N GLU A 120 10.66 3.54 -8.94
CA GLU A 120 11.23 4.65 -8.17
C GLU A 120 10.77 4.59 -6.73
N VAL A 121 11.65 5.05 -5.84
CA VAL A 121 11.31 5.27 -4.44
C VAL A 121 10.55 6.59 -4.32
N LEU A 122 9.41 6.55 -3.63
CA LEU A 122 8.53 7.70 -3.51
C LEU A 122 9.13 8.82 -2.66
N PRO A 123 8.75 10.08 -2.93
CA PRO A 123 9.14 11.21 -2.10
C PRO A 123 8.82 10.98 -0.62
N HIS A 124 9.75 11.43 0.22
CA HIS A 124 9.69 11.38 1.68
C HIS A 124 9.91 10.01 2.32
N THR A 125 9.97 8.91 1.55
CA THR A 125 10.29 7.56 2.04
C THR A 125 11.61 7.52 2.80
N ALA A 126 12.70 8.04 2.21
CA ALA A 126 14.02 8.01 2.85
C ALA A 126 14.05 8.75 4.20
N LYS A 127 13.46 9.95 4.24
CA LYS A 127 13.38 10.76 5.47
C LYS A 127 12.48 10.10 6.52
N CYS A 128 11.37 9.49 6.10
CA CYS A 128 10.49 8.71 6.96
C CYS A 128 11.25 7.54 7.60
N ILE A 129 11.90 6.69 6.80
CA ILE A 129 12.72 5.56 7.28
C ILE A 129 13.78 6.04 8.27
N GLN A 130 14.53 7.09 7.93
CA GLN A 130 15.56 7.64 8.82
C GLN A 130 14.97 8.09 10.17
N ASN A 131 13.81 8.74 10.17
CA ASN A 131 13.15 9.19 11.39
C ASN A 131 12.67 8.01 12.24
N LEU A 132 12.09 6.98 11.64
CA LEU A 132 11.69 5.76 12.37
C LEU A 132 12.89 5.09 13.04
N ARG A 133 14.01 4.99 12.31
CA ARG A 133 15.26 4.44 12.86
C ARG A 133 15.78 5.24 14.05
N LYS A 134 15.76 6.57 13.99
CA LYS A 134 16.17 7.44 15.10
C LYS A 134 15.36 7.21 16.38
N HIS A 135 14.11 6.76 16.25
CA HIS A 135 13.20 6.48 17.37
C HIS A 135 13.13 5.00 17.74
N ASN A 136 14.03 4.16 17.22
CA ASN A 136 14.06 2.71 17.45
C ASN A 136 12.73 2.02 17.08
N ILE A 137 12.06 2.49 16.04
CA ILE A 137 10.86 1.87 15.47
C ILE A 137 11.30 0.91 14.37
N SER A 138 10.97 -0.38 14.50
CA SER A 138 11.27 -1.38 13.47
C SER A 138 10.39 -1.21 12.24
N ILE A 139 10.91 -1.56 11.07
CA ILE A 139 10.25 -1.31 9.79
C ILE A 139 10.03 -2.62 9.05
N GLY A 140 8.77 -3.00 8.91
CA GLY A 140 8.35 -4.18 8.13
C GLY A 140 7.63 -3.80 6.85
N THR A 141 7.35 -4.80 6.01
CA THR A 141 6.46 -4.62 4.85
C THR A 141 5.51 -5.79 4.64
N THR A 142 4.34 -5.48 4.10
CA THR A 142 3.46 -6.45 3.44
C THR A 142 3.28 -6.03 2.00
N THR A 143 3.09 -6.95 1.05
CA THR A 143 2.87 -6.56 -0.35
C THR A 143 2.08 -7.59 -1.15
N GLY A 144 1.26 -7.08 -2.08
CA GLY A 144 0.65 -7.88 -3.14
C GLY A 144 1.60 -8.25 -4.28
N PHE A 145 2.80 -7.67 -4.33
CA PHE A 145 3.86 -8.16 -5.22
C PHE A 145 4.27 -9.58 -4.84
N ASP A 146 4.68 -10.38 -5.81
CA ASP A 146 5.26 -11.69 -5.52
C ASP A 146 6.65 -11.54 -4.86
N LYS A 147 7.16 -12.64 -4.33
CA LYS A 147 8.46 -12.68 -3.64
C LYS A 147 9.60 -12.16 -4.53
N GLU A 148 9.61 -12.48 -5.82
CA GLU A 148 10.70 -12.08 -6.72
C GLU A 148 10.70 -10.57 -6.95
N GLN A 149 9.51 -9.97 -7.15
CA GLN A 149 9.36 -8.52 -7.27
C GLN A 149 9.71 -7.80 -5.97
N MET A 150 9.28 -8.35 -4.82
CA MET A 150 9.62 -7.82 -3.51
C MET A 150 11.14 -7.79 -3.27
N GLU A 151 11.87 -8.86 -3.62
CA GLU A 151 13.34 -8.90 -3.49
C GLU A 151 14.03 -7.89 -4.42
N ARG A 152 13.48 -7.62 -5.61
CA ARG A 152 13.99 -6.55 -6.49
C ARG A 152 13.80 -5.17 -5.89
N ILE A 153 12.63 -4.92 -5.31
CA ILE A 153 12.34 -3.66 -4.62
C ILE A 153 13.24 -3.50 -3.39
N LYS A 154 13.47 -4.58 -2.63
CA LYS A 154 14.44 -4.59 -1.54
C LYS A 154 15.83 -4.19 -2.03
N TYR A 155 16.34 -4.79 -3.10
CA TYR A 155 17.63 -4.41 -3.67
C TYR A 155 17.67 -2.93 -4.08
N LEU A 156 16.60 -2.40 -4.69
CA LEU A 156 16.48 -0.98 -5.01
C LEU A 156 16.60 -0.10 -3.74
N LEU A 157 15.85 -0.42 -2.68
CA LEU A 157 15.89 0.33 -1.43
C LEU A 157 17.29 0.29 -0.79
N GLU A 158 17.90 -0.90 -0.72
CA GLU A 158 19.24 -1.09 -0.15
C GLU A 158 20.32 -0.35 -0.95
N SER A 159 20.23 -0.33 -2.28
CA SER A 159 21.14 0.44 -3.14
C SER A 159 21.10 1.96 -2.88
N GLN A 160 20.02 2.44 -2.25
CA GLN A 160 19.82 3.81 -1.83
C GLN A 160 19.97 4.01 -0.31
N ASN A 161 20.61 3.07 0.38
CA ASN A 161 20.83 3.06 1.83
C ASN A 161 19.53 3.09 2.68
N MET A 162 18.43 2.56 2.13
CA MET A 162 17.18 2.36 2.86
C MET A 162 17.01 0.89 3.22
N PHE A 163 17.16 0.58 4.50
CA PHE A 163 17.08 -0.80 5.00
C PHE A 163 15.81 -0.99 5.82
N LEU A 164 15.03 -2.01 5.49
CA LEU A 164 13.87 -2.46 6.26
C LEU A 164 14.21 -3.76 6.98
N ASP A 165 13.59 -4.01 8.14
CA ASP A 165 13.88 -5.16 9.01
C ASP A 165 13.18 -6.44 8.56
N SER A 166 12.04 -6.32 7.87
CA SER A 166 11.26 -7.48 7.43
C SER A 166 10.52 -7.20 6.11
N TYR A 167 10.48 -8.23 5.27
CA TYR A 167 9.81 -8.23 3.97
C TYR A 167 8.89 -9.44 3.84
N VAL A 168 7.57 -9.21 3.70
CA VAL A 168 6.59 -10.28 3.55
C VAL A 168 5.72 -10.02 2.33
N SER A 169 5.74 -10.95 1.37
CA SER A 169 4.89 -10.93 0.19
C SER A 169 3.70 -11.88 0.36
N SER A 170 2.62 -11.59 -0.36
CA SER A 170 1.45 -12.47 -0.47
C SER A 170 1.80 -13.90 -0.93
N THR A 171 2.90 -14.09 -1.65
CA THR A 171 3.38 -15.41 -2.10
C THR A 171 4.46 -16.00 -1.19
N CYS A 172 4.83 -15.33 -0.09
CA CYS A 172 5.74 -15.89 0.91
C CYS A 172 5.05 -16.89 1.83
N LEU A 173 3.72 -16.82 1.94
CA LEU A 173 2.93 -17.62 2.87
C LEU A 173 1.99 -18.53 2.08
N ASN A 174 1.86 -19.78 2.51
CA ASN A 174 0.80 -20.69 2.03
C ASN A 174 -0.53 -20.34 2.70
N LYS A 175 -0.92 -19.06 2.64
CA LYS A 175 -2.11 -18.48 3.25
C LYS A 175 -2.67 -17.39 2.35
N PRO A 176 -3.97 -17.04 2.48
CA PRO A 176 -4.52 -15.91 1.75
C PRO A 176 -3.73 -14.61 2.02
N GLY A 177 -3.69 -13.74 1.01
CA GLY A 177 -3.15 -12.38 1.14
C GLY A 177 -4.16 -11.42 1.78
N ARG A 178 -4.05 -10.13 1.47
CA ARG A 178 -5.00 -9.10 1.92
C ARG A 178 -6.44 -9.46 1.52
N PRO A 179 -7.45 -9.14 2.36
CA PRO A 179 -7.39 -8.39 3.61
C PRO A 179 -7.04 -9.23 4.85
N GLU A 180 -6.62 -10.49 4.70
CA GLU A 180 -6.29 -11.34 5.85
C GLU A 180 -4.99 -10.88 6.54
N PRO A 181 -4.90 -10.97 7.88
CA PRO A 181 -3.80 -10.38 8.67
C PRO A 181 -2.50 -11.18 8.64
N PHE A 182 -2.42 -12.26 7.85
CA PHE A 182 -1.35 -13.24 7.96
C PHE A 182 0.04 -12.70 7.66
N MET A 183 0.19 -11.74 6.74
CA MET A 183 1.49 -11.13 6.46
C MET A 183 1.94 -10.19 7.59
N ILE A 184 1.01 -9.54 8.28
CA ILE A 184 1.32 -8.75 9.49
C ILE A 184 1.76 -9.68 10.62
N HIS A 185 1.07 -10.80 10.85
CA HIS A 185 1.49 -11.78 11.85
C HIS A 185 2.89 -12.35 11.58
N GLU A 186 3.23 -12.57 10.30
CA GLU A 186 4.59 -12.99 9.93
C GLU A 186 5.62 -11.89 10.22
N ASN A 187 5.30 -10.62 9.95
CA ASN A 187 6.16 -9.50 10.36
C ASN A 187 6.33 -9.45 11.88
N MET A 188 5.26 -9.61 12.66
CA MET A 188 5.33 -9.65 14.12
C MET A 188 6.29 -10.74 14.61
N LYS A 189 6.19 -11.95 14.04
CA LYS A 189 7.10 -13.05 14.36
C LYS A 189 8.56 -12.72 14.05
N ARG A 190 8.84 -12.16 12.87
CA ARG A 190 10.22 -11.82 12.43
C ARG A 190 10.82 -10.69 13.25
N LEU A 191 10.01 -9.69 13.59
CA LEU A 191 10.40 -8.50 14.34
C LEU A 191 10.31 -8.70 15.87
N LYS A 192 9.85 -9.88 16.32
CA LYS A 192 9.64 -10.22 17.74
C LYS A 192 8.70 -9.25 18.46
N LEU A 193 7.60 -8.90 17.78
CA LEU A 193 6.53 -8.06 18.32
C LEU A 193 5.42 -8.96 18.89
N ASP A 194 4.93 -8.60 20.05
CA ASP A 194 3.93 -9.35 20.84
C ASP A 194 2.56 -8.69 20.87
N ASP A 195 2.48 -7.37 20.64
CA ASP A 195 1.24 -6.61 20.67
C ASP A 195 1.00 -5.85 19.35
N PRO A 196 -0.04 -6.20 18.58
CA PRO A 196 -0.35 -5.53 17.32
C PRO A 196 -0.77 -4.07 17.49
N ARG A 197 -1.24 -3.67 18.69
CA ARG A 197 -1.64 -2.28 18.99
C ARG A 197 -0.44 -1.32 19.02
N ARG A 198 0.77 -1.86 19.02
CA ARG A 198 2.04 -1.10 18.95
C ARG A 198 2.58 -1.01 17.53
N ILE A 199 1.77 -1.38 16.55
CA ILE A 199 2.13 -1.44 15.14
C ILE A 199 1.22 -0.48 14.37
N ILE A 200 1.84 0.30 13.47
CA ILE A 200 1.10 1.06 12.47
C ILE A 200 1.22 0.31 11.13
N LYS A 201 0.09 -0.03 10.53
CA LYS A 201 0.00 -0.44 9.13
C LYS A 201 -0.23 0.79 8.26
N ILE A 202 0.68 1.02 7.31
CA ILE A 202 0.59 2.12 6.34
C ILE A 202 0.29 1.52 4.95
N ASP A 203 -0.75 1.99 4.29
CA ASP A 203 -1.18 1.44 2.99
C ASP A 203 -1.92 2.49 2.15
N ASP A 204 -1.91 2.33 0.84
CA ASP A 204 -2.63 3.18 -0.11
C ASP A 204 -3.93 2.55 -0.62
N THR A 205 -4.25 1.31 -0.21
CA THR A 205 -5.41 0.52 -0.66
C THR A 205 -6.38 0.20 0.48
N ILE A 206 -7.67 0.06 0.17
CA ILE A 206 -8.70 -0.34 1.14
C ILE A 206 -8.36 -1.72 1.73
N SER A 207 -7.99 -2.69 0.90
CA SER A 207 -7.65 -4.05 1.34
C SER A 207 -6.46 -4.10 2.30
N GLY A 208 -5.48 -3.21 2.12
CA GLY A 208 -4.32 -3.15 3.00
C GLY A 208 -4.56 -2.37 4.29
N ILE A 209 -5.51 -1.43 4.30
CA ILE A 209 -6.04 -0.90 5.56
C ILE A 209 -6.81 -1.97 6.32
N GLN A 210 -7.68 -2.73 5.64
CA GLN A 210 -8.40 -3.85 6.22
C GLN A 210 -7.46 -4.92 6.78
N GLU A 211 -6.33 -5.19 6.12
CA GLU A 211 -5.26 -6.06 6.64
C GLU A 211 -4.80 -5.60 8.05
N GLY A 212 -4.53 -4.31 8.20
CA GLY A 212 -4.13 -3.73 9.49
C GLY A 212 -5.23 -3.76 10.54
N LEU A 213 -6.48 -3.47 10.14
CA LEU A 213 -7.64 -3.54 11.03
C LEU A 213 -7.87 -4.97 11.53
N ASN A 214 -7.82 -5.96 10.63
CA ASN A 214 -8.00 -7.37 10.94
C ASN A 214 -6.88 -7.93 11.82
N ALA A 215 -5.69 -7.33 11.77
CA ALA A 215 -4.57 -7.68 12.64
C ALA A 215 -4.61 -6.99 14.01
N GLY A 216 -5.52 -6.04 14.23
CA GLY A 216 -5.56 -5.22 15.45
C GLY A 216 -4.45 -4.16 15.52
N CYS A 217 -4.01 -3.65 14.37
CA CYS A 217 -3.03 -2.57 14.29
C CYS A 217 -3.69 -1.20 14.21
N TRP A 218 -2.92 -0.16 14.52
CA TRP A 218 -3.23 1.18 14.01
C TRP A 218 -3.09 1.20 12.50
N THR A 219 -3.85 2.05 11.83
CA THR A 219 -3.90 2.08 10.35
C THR A 219 -3.84 3.50 9.84
N VAL A 220 -2.97 3.71 8.86
CA VAL A 220 -2.73 5.01 8.23
C VAL A 220 -2.84 4.85 6.72
N ALA A 221 -3.83 5.49 6.15
CA ALA A 221 -4.01 5.55 4.70
C ALA A 221 -3.19 6.69 4.10
N VAL A 222 -2.42 6.42 3.03
CA VAL A 222 -1.63 7.42 2.31
C VAL A 222 -2.20 7.68 0.91
N CYS A 223 -2.34 8.96 0.52
CA CYS A 223 -3.11 9.33 -0.67
C CYS A 223 -2.30 9.77 -1.90
N ARG A 224 -1.25 10.59 -1.74
CA ARG A 224 -0.62 11.36 -2.83
C ARG A 224 -0.15 10.50 -4.01
N TRP A 225 0.33 9.31 -3.72
CA TRP A 225 0.88 8.35 -4.68
C TRP A 225 0.04 7.07 -4.76
N SER A 226 -1.17 7.09 -4.21
CA SER A 226 -2.05 5.93 -4.17
C SER A 226 -2.54 5.53 -5.55
N SER A 227 -2.80 4.24 -5.73
CA SER A 227 -3.65 3.69 -6.80
C SER A 227 -5.01 4.42 -6.93
N ASN A 228 -5.56 4.94 -5.82
CA ASN A 228 -6.81 5.70 -5.77
C ASN A 228 -6.72 7.13 -6.32
N MET A 229 -5.51 7.59 -6.71
CA MET A 229 -5.34 8.81 -7.53
C MET A 229 -5.86 8.62 -8.97
N ASN A 230 -6.16 7.37 -9.35
CA ASN A 230 -6.85 7.02 -10.60
C ASN A 230 -6.15 7.57 -11.84
N MET A 231 -4.87 7.26 -11.99
CA MET A 231 -4.06 7.61 -13.17
C MET A 231 -4.34 6.65 -14.32
N ASN A 232 -4.50 7.18 -15.54
CA ASN A 232 -4.79 6.39 -16.73
C ASN A 232 -3.59 6.30 -17.69
N SER A 233 -2.54 7.10 -17.52
CA SER A 233 -1.35 7.03 -18.37
C SER A 233 -0.14 7.67 -17.71
N PHE A 234 1.06 7.27 -18.12
CA PHE A 234 2.31 7.97 -17.77
C PHE A 234 2.24 9.46 -18.10
N LYS A 235 1.64 9.83 -19.25
CA LYS A 235 1.45 11.23 -19.65
C LYS A 235 0.55 12.00 -18.68
N GLU A 236 -0.49 11.38 -18.15
CA GLU A 236 -1.35 11.99 -17.12
C GLU A 236 -0.55 12.17 -15.82
N MET A 237 0.21 11.17 -15.41
CA MET A 237 1.07 11.22 -14.22
C MET A 237 2.09 12.34 -14.32
N ASP A 238 2.84 12.42 -15.43
CA ASP A 238 3.88 13.45 -15.63
C ASP A 238 3.27 14.84 -15.69
N LYS A 239 2.13 15.01 -16.36
CA LYS A 239 1.41 16.29 -16.35
C LYS A 239 0.93 16.67 -14.97
N LEU A 240 0.40 15.70 -14.22
CA LEU A 240 -0.08 15.95 -12.87
C LEU A 240 1.07 16.30 -11.95
N ASP A 241 2.23 15.65 -12.08
CA ASP A 241 3.39 15.87 -11.21
C ASP A 241 4.22 17.11 -11.59
N ASN A 242 4.10 17.57 -12.84
CA ASN A 242 4.78 18.76 -13.33
C ASN A 242 4.09 20.05 -12.84
N PHE A 243 4.50 20.48 -11.65
CA PHE A 243 4.20 21.79 -11.09
C PHE A 243 5.41 22.70 -11.22
N ASN A 244 5.29 23.78 -11.99
CA ASN A 244 6.20 24.90 -11.82
C ASN A 244 5.83 25.61 -10.51
N SER A 245 6.79 25.66 -9.58
CA SER A 245 6.68 26.31 -8.27
C SER A 245 6.27 27.78 -8.31
N ASP A 246 6.34 28.39 -9.48
CA ASP A 246 6.30 29.85 -9.62
C ASP A 246 4.87 30.42 -9.79
N ASN A 247 3.84 29.56 -9.88
CA ASN A 247 2.44 29.98 -9.88
C ASN A 247 1.58 29.01 -9.06
N ASP A 248 1.28 29.40 -7.83
CA ASP A 248 0.59 28.64 -6.76
C ASP A 248 -0.87 28.22 -7.09
N TYR A 249 -1.32 28.43 -8.33
CA TYR A 249 -2.70 28.17 -8.80
C TYR A 249 -2.78 27.67 -10.26
N SER A 250 -1.83 26.82 -10.69
CA SER A 250 -1.93 26.19 -12.02
C SER A 250 -3.11 25.20 -12.14
N TYR A 251 -3.62 24.97 -13.35
CA TYR A 251 -4.67 23.95 -13.61
C TYR A 251 -4.32 22.56 -13.06
N ASN A 252 -3.05 22.19 -13.10
CA ASN A 252 -2.56 20.94 -12.52
C ASN A 252 -2.79 20.91 -11.01
N TYR A 253 -2.67 22.05 -10.31
CA TYR A 253 -2.67 22.10 -8.84
C TYR A 253 -4.08 21.82 -8.31
N TYR A 254 -5.07 22.44 -8.95
CA TYR A 254 -6.48 22.13 -8.71
C TYR A 254 -6.79 20.67 -9.01
N GLN A 255 -6.29 20.11 -10.11
CA GLN A 255 -6.49 18.69 -10.43
C GLN A 255 -5.86 17.76 -9.38
N LEU A 256 -4.64 18.06 -8.92
CA LEU A 256 -3.97 17.27 -7.89
C LEU A 256 -4.75 17.33 -6.58
N ARG A 257 -5.12 18.53 -6.11
CA ARG A 257 -5.94 18.68 -4.90
C ARG A 257 -7.27 17.93 -5.03
N ASN A 258 -7.94 18.03 -6.17
CA ASN A 258 -9.19 17.30 -6.42
C ASN A 258 -9.00 15.78 -6.38
N LYS A 259 -7.93 15.25 -6.98
CA LYS A 259 -7.61 13.82 -6.95
C LYS A 259 -7.22 13.35 -5.54
N ILE A 260 -6.42 14.12 -4.82
CA ILE A 260 -6.09 13.84 -3.40
C ILE A 260 -7.36 13.83 -2.56
N ASN A 261 -8.24 14.82 -2.70
CA ASN A 261 -9.50 14.88 -1.93
C ASN A 261 -10.40 13.67 -2.21
N LYS A 262 -10.52 13.24 -3.47
CA LYS A 262 -11.23 12.01 -3.83
C LYS A 262 -10.57 10.77 -3.21
N CYS A 263 -9.24 10.68 -3.28
CA CYS A 263 -8.49 9.61 -2.65
C CYS A 263 -8.74 9.57 -1.14
N ARG A 264 -8.72 10.73 -0.45
CA ARG A 264 -9.03 10.81 0.98
C ARG A 264 -10.44 10.34 1.32
N GLN A 265 -11.43 10.70 0.49
CA GLN A 265 -12.82 10.24 0.67
C GLN A 265 -12.93 8.72 0.54
N ILE A 266 -12.28 8.13 -0.47
CA ILE A 266 -12.23 6.68 -0.67
C ILE A 266 -11.51 6.01 0.51
N MET A 267 -10.36 6.53 0.92
CA MET A 267 -9.60 5.92 2.00
C MET A 267 -10.28 6.10 3.36
N ALA A 268 -11.06 7.15 3.58
CA ALA A 268 -11.85 7.32 4.80
C ALA A 268 -12.92 6.22 4.95
N SER A 269 -13.50 5.72 3.85
CA SER A 269 -14.48 4.63 3.92
C SER A 269 -13.88 3.26 4.22
N SER A 270 -12.55 3.13 4.21
CA SER A 270 -11.85 1.88 4.56
C SER A 270 -11.83 1.58 6.06
N GLY A 271 -12.20 2.55 6.91
CA GLY A 271 -12.06 2.45 8.37
C GLY A 271 -10.66 2.79 8.88
N ALA A 272 -9.81 3.40 8.05
CA ALA A 272 -8.49 3.87 8.48
C ALA A 272 -8.58 4.81 9.70
N HIS A 273 -7.70 4.62 10.68
CA HIS A 273 -7.64 5.51 11.85
C HIS A 273 -7.15 6.91 11.49
N TYR A 274 -6.19 6.98 10.55
CA TYR A 274 -5.70 8.24 10.00
C TYR A 274 -5.64 8.19 8.48
N VAL A 275 -5.82 9.36 7.86
CA VAL A 275 -5.64 9.55 6.41
C VAL A 275 -4.68 10.72 6.21
N ILE A 276 -3.52 10.44 5.63
CA ILE A 276 -2.46 11.41 5.31
C ILE A 276 -2.29 11.55 3.80
N ASN A 277 -1.75 12.69 3.36
CA ASN A 277 -1.45 12.88 1.95
C ASN A 277 -0.12 12.22 1.61
N THR A 278 0.92 12.47 2.40
CA THR A 278 2.26 11.93 2.16
C THR A 278 2.90 11.41 3.45
N LEU A 279 3.97 10.62 3.33
CA LEU A 279 4.73 10.13 4.47
C LEU A 279 5.42 11.24 5.30
N TYR A 280 5.40 12.49 4.85
CA TYR A 280 5.86 13.63 5.65
C TYR A 280 5.05 13.78 6.94
N GLU A 281 3.76 13.45 6.90
CA GLU A 281 2.82 13.59 8.02
C GLU A 281 2.91 12.43 9.03
N LEU A 282 3.60 11.33 8.70
CA LEU A 282 3.56 10.10 9.51
C LEU A 282 4.11 10.31 10.93
N ASN A 283 5.14 11.14 11.10
CA ASN A 283 5.69 11.44 12.43
C ASN A 283 4.62 12.06 13.35
N ASN A 284 3.82 12.99 12.84
CA ASN A 284 2.76 13.63 13.63
C ASN A 284 1.70 12.61 14.06
N VAL A 285 1.42 11.61 13.22
CA VAL A 285 0.50 10.52 13.55
C VAL A 285 1.09 9.63 14.65
N ILE A 286 2.38 9.28 14.55
CA ILE A 286 3.07 8.50 15.59
C ILE A 286 3.04 9.24 16.93
N ASP A 287 3.32 10.54 16.93
CA ASP A 287 3.29 11.37 18.13
C ASP A 287 1.87 11.44 18.72
N ASP A 288 0.85 11.60 17.89
CA ASP A 288 -0.56 11.62 18.33
C ASP A 288 -1.00 10.30 19.00
N ILE A 289 -0.59 9.16 18.43
CA ILE A 289 -0.86 7.83 19.00
C ILE A 289 -0.10 7.64 20.33
N ASN A 290 1.18 7.97 20.37
CA ASN A 290 2.02 7.81 21.57
C ASN A 290 1.57 8.73 22.72
N ASP A 291 1.05 9.92 22.40
CA ASP A 291 0.50 10.86 23.36
C ASP A 291 -0.94 10.52 23.78
N MET A 292 -1.53 9.44 23.26
CA MET A 292 -2.90 9.00 23.57
C MET A 292 -3.97 10.06 23.27
N ARG A 293 -3.70 10.97 22.32
CA ARG A 293 -4.64 12.05 21.97
C ARG A 293 -5.84 11.53 21.18
N THR A 294 -5.63 10.44 20.44
CA THR A 294 -6.70 9.69 19.79
C THR A 294 -7.11 8.48 20.66
N PRO A 295 -8.41 8.31 20.98
CA PRO A 295 -8.87 7.18 21.77
C PRO A 295 -8.52 5.85 21.12
N ILE A 296 -8.16 4.84 21.93
CA ILE A 296 -7.96 3.46 21.46
C ILE A 296 -9.21 3.01 20.69
N PRO A 297 -9.08 2.61 19.41
CA PRO A 297 -10.19 2.13 18.62
C PRO A 297 -10.93 1.00 19.33
N LYS A 298 -12.27 1.08 19.38
CA LYS A 298 -13.13 0.11 20.10
C LYS A 298 -12.96 -1.35 19.63
N ASN A 299 -12.38 -1.56 18.45
CA ASN A 299 -12.10 -2.87 17.86
C ASN A 299 -10.76 -3.47 18.32
N LEU A 300 -10.01 -2.78 19.19
CA LEU A 300 -8.72 -3.23 19.75
C LEU A 300 -8.83 -3.81 21.18
N ASN A 301 -10.06 -4.08 21.63
CA ASN A 301 -10.36 -4.69 22.93
C ASN A 301 -10.58 -6.19 22.81
#